data_AF-A0A1V2W3H1-F1
#
_entry.id   AF-A0A1V2W3H1-F1
#
_cell.length_a   1.000
_cell.length_b   1.000
_cell.length_c   1.000
_cell.angle_alpha   90.00
_cell.angle_beta   90.00
_cell.angle_gamma   90.00
#
_symmetry.space_group_name_H-M   'P 1'
#
loop_
_entity.id
_entity.type
_entity.pdbx_description
1 polymer ?
#
loop_
_entity_poly.entity_id
_entity_poly.type
_entity_poly.pdbx_seq_one_letter_code
_entity_poly.pdbx_strand_id
1 'polypeptide(L)'
;MTDASSPRLQALDIDTIVRRMQHHPGDIVFERRVSIPEAEVLCCRYEGERFNVKFDLDYGMFVERVGMLSAEDVAKIVGWLTKEAG
;
A
#
# COMPACT_ATOMS: atom_id res chain seq x y z
N MET A 1 -12.95 22.58 16.57
CA MET A 1 -13.33 21.56 15.58
C MET A 1 -12.12 20.67 15.44
N THR A 2 -12.15 19.50 16.06
CA THR A 2 -10.99 18.60 16.19
C THR A 2 -10.72 17.99 14.82
N ASP A 3 -9.62 18.38 14.21
CA ASP A 3 -9.16 17.86 12.93
C ASP A 3 -8.74 16.39 13.15
N ALA A 4 -9.63 15.47 12.79
CA ALA A 4 -9.36 14.04 12.76
C ALA A 4 -8.48 13.75 11.55
N SER A 5 -7.27 14.30 11.53
CA SER A 5 -6.28 14.03 10.52
C SER A 5 -5.78 12.59 10.72
N SER A 6 -6.28 11.68 9.90
CA SER A 6 -5.60 10.41 9.66
C SER A 6 -4.13 10.71 9.33
N PRO A 7 -3.16 9.96 9.88
CA PRO A 7 -1.76 10.28 9.70
C PRO A 7 -1.43 10.17 8.20
N ARG A 8 -1.19 11.33 7.57
CA ARG A 8 -0.58 11.41 6.24
C ARG A 8 0.78 10.72 6.34
N LEU A 9 0.88 9.53 5.80
CA LEU A 9 2.14 8.80 5.69
C LEU A 9 3.06 9.66 4.83
N GLN A 10 4.12 10.23 5.43
CA GLN A 10 5.11 11.01 4.69
C GLN A 10 5.61 10.14 3.54
N ALA A 11 5.50 10.68 2.33
CA ALA A 11 5.72 10.05 1.04
C ALA A 11 6.77 8.92 1.08
N LEU A 12 6.31 7.68 1.27
CA LEU A 12 7.11 6.54 0.84
C LEU A 12 7.12 6.64 -0.69
N ASP A 13 8.30 6.89 -1.23
CA ASP A 13 8.52 6.86 -2.67
C ASP A 13 7.99 5.52 -3.21
N ILE A 14 7.10 5.60 -4.20
CA ILE A 14 6.50 4.44 -4.83
C ILE A 14 7.57 3.46 -5.31
N ASP A 15 8.71 3.97 -5.79
CA ASP A 15 9.81 3.13 -6.26
C ASP A 15 10.52 2.43 -5.09
N THR A 16 10.56 3.04 -3.91
CA THR A 16 11.07 2.40 -2.68
C THR A 16 10.17 1.25 -2.24
N ILE A 17 8.85 1.44 -2.28
CA ILE A 17 7.88 0.38 -1.95
C ILE A 17 7.97 -0.76 -2.96
N VAL A 18 8.00 -0.45 -4.26
CA VAL A 18 8.16 -1.46 -5.32
C VAL A 18 9.45 -2.24 -5.14
N ARG A 19 10.58 -1.55 -4.91
CA ARG A 19 11.87 -2.21 -4.63
C ARG A 19 11.78 -3.11 -3.42
N ARG A 20 11.15 -2.67 -2.32
CA ARG A 20 10.97 -3.54 -1.14
C ARG A 20 10.13 -4.77 -1.47
N MET A 21 8.99 -4.61 -2.16
CA MET A 21 8.15 -5.75 -2.55
C MET A 21 8.92 -6.74 -3.42
N GLN A 22 9.84 -6.27 -4.26
CA GLN A 22 10.67 -7.13 -5.10
C GLN A 22 11.79 -7.84 -4.33
N HIS A 23 12.42 -7.19 -3.34
CA HIS A 23 13.59 -7.73 -2.63
C HIS A 23 13.24 -8.48 -1.34
N HIS A 24 12.17 -8.08 -0.64
CA HIS A 24 11.78 -8.62 0.66
C HIS A 24 10.26 -8.84 0.76
N PRO A 25 9.62 -9.55 -0.18
CA PRO A 25 8.16 -9.60 -0.32
C PRO A 25 7.40 -9.98 0.95
N GLY A 26 7.98 -10.82 1.81
CA GLY A 26 7.23 -11.45 2.89
C GLY A 26 6.05 -12.21 2.32
N ASP A 27 4.85 -11.98 2.87
CA ASP A 27 3.59 -12.56 2.37
C ASP A 27 2.91 -11.70 1.28
N ILE A 28 3.56 -10.62 0.85
CA ILE A 28 3.04 -9.71 -0.19
C ILE A 28 3.64 -10.07 -1.54
N VAL A 29 2.77 -10.30 -2.52
CA VAL A 29 3.14 -10.46 -3.92
C VAL A 29 2.81 -9.18 -4.66
N PHE A 30 3.80 -8.57 -5.29
CA PHE A 30 3.60 -7.48 -6.25
C PHE A 30 3.32 -8.05 -7.64
N GLU A 31 2.13 -7.77 -8.20
CA GLU A 31 1.74 -8.26 -9.51
C GLU A 31 2.13 -7.27 -10.62
N ARG A 32 1.73 -6.01 -10.49
CA ARG A 32 2.01 -4.95 -11.47
C ARG A 32 1.76 -3.56 -10.91
N ARG A 33 2.34 -2.55 -11.57
CA ARG A 33 2.04 -1.13 -11.40
C ARG A 33 1.14 -0.67 -12.55
N VAL A 34 0.12 0.12 -12.23
CA VAL A 34 -0.82 0.73 -13.18
C VAL A 34 -0.88 2.22 -12.90
N SER A 35 -0.60 3.02 -13.92
CA SER A 35 -0.80 4.47 -13.88
C SER A 35 -2.21 4.81 -14.34
N ILE A 36 -2.92 5.61 -13.57
CA ILE A 36 -4.20 6.21 -13.95
C ILE A 36 -4.09 7.74 -13.80
N PRO A 37 -5.03 8.52 -14.36
CA PRO A 37 -5.13 9.93 -14.03
C PRO A 37 -5.13 10.11 -12.49
N GLU A 38 -4.32 11.05 -12.03
CA GLU A 38 -4.19 11.47 -10.63
C GLU A 38 -3.70 10.41 -9.62
N ALA A 39 -3.38 9.18 -10.05
CA ALA A 39 -2.87 8.17 -9.13
C ALA A 39 -1.99 7.08 -9.77
N GLU A 40 -1.12 6.52 -8.94
CA GLU A 40 -0.41 5.28 -9.23
C GLU A 40 -0.98 4.14 -8.39
N VAL A 41 -1.19 2.99 -9.01
CA VAL A 41 -1.78 1.82 -8.34
C VAL A 41 -0.82 0.63 -8.42
N LEU A 42 -0.44 0.10 -7.27
CA LEU A 42 0.26 -1.18 -7.17
C LEU A 42 -0.78 -2.27 -6.92
N CYS A 43 -0.93 -3.18 -7.87
CA CYS A 43 -1.76 -4.39 -7.71
C CYS A 43 -0.95 -5.46 -7.00
N CYS A 44 -1.49 -5.95 -5.87
CA CYS A 44 -0.78 -6.86 -4.99
C CYS A 44 -1.69 -8.00 -4.50
N ARG A 45 -1.06 -9.02 -3.92
CA ARG A 45 -1.74 -10.05 -3.12
C ARG A 45 -1.12 -10.19 -1.75
N TYR A 46 -1.95 -10.47 -0.76
CA TYR A 46 -1.54 -10.90 0.58
C TYR A 46 -2.20 -12.25 0.85
N GLU A 47 -1.40 -13.29 1.10
CA GLU A 47 -1.90 -14.67 1.29
C GLU A 47 -2.85 -15.16 0.17
N GLY A 48 -2.66 -14.67 -1.05
CA GLY A 48 -3.48 -15.00 -2.22
C GLY A 48 -4.67 -14.06 -2.47
N GLU A 49 -5.09 -13.28 -1.47
CA GLU A 49 -6.17 -12.29 -1.56
C GLU A 49 -5.69 -10.97 -2.15
N ARG A 50 -6.52 -10.35 -3.00
CA ARG A 50 -6.13 -9.14 -3.75
C ARG A 50 -6.28 -7.87 -2.92
N PHE A 51 -5.31 -6.97 -3.06
CA PHE A 51 -5.41 -5.59 -2.62
C PHE A 51 -4.65 -4.66 -3.56
N ASN A 52 -4.97 -3.37 -3.48
CA ASN A 52 -4.22 -2.35 -4.17
C ASN A 52 -3.57 -1.40 -3.16
N VAL A 53 -2.38 -0.92 -3.48
CA VAL A 53 -1.82 0.29 -2.85
C VAL A 53 -1.98 1.43 -3.83
N LYS A 54 -2.77 2.43 -3.48
CA LYS A 54 -3.04 3.59 -4.33
C LYS A 54 -2.26 4.79 -3.79
N PHE A 55 -1.53 5.45 -4.67
CA PHE A 55 -0.80 6.68 -4.42
C PHE A 55 -1.53 7.78 -5.17
N ASP A 56 -2.45 8.43 -4.48
CA ASP A 56 -3.28 9.48 -5.03
C ASP A 56 -2.63 10.85 -4.80
N LEU A 57 -2.67 11.73 -5.80
CA LEU A 57 -2.04 13.04 -5.74
C LEU A 57 -2.68 13.96 -4.67
N ASP A 58 -3.97 13.81 -4.41
CA ASP A 58 -4.73 14.63 -3.47
C ASP A 58 -4.82 14.00 -2.07
N TYR A 59 -4.92 12.66 -2.02
CA TYR A 59 -5.20 11.91 -0.79
C TYR A 59 -4.00 11.13 -0.23
N GLY A 60 -2.91 10.99 -0.99
CA GLY A 60 -1.72 10.26 -0.57
C GLY A 60 -1.83 8.73 -0.73
N MET A 61 -1.06 7.98 0.06
CA MET A 61 -1.01 6.52 -0.03
C MET A 61 -2.09 5.84 0.81
N PHE A 62 -2.84 4.90 0.23
CA PHE A 62 -3.81 4.07 0.97
C PHE A 62 -3.92 2.64 0.42
N VAL A 63 -4.37 1.73 1.28
CA VAL A 63 -4.62 0.32 0.94
C VAL A 63 -6.11 0.14 0.63
N GLU A 64 -6.40 -0.30 -0.59
CA GLU A 64 -7.75 -0.61 -1.07
C GLU A 64 -7.95 -2.14 -1.08
N ARG A 65 -9.01 -2.62 -0.41
CA ARG A 65 -9.36 -4.04 -0.39
C ARG A 65 -10.08 -4.40 -1.69
N VAL A 66 -9.53 -5.37 -2.42
CA VAL A 66 -10.14 -5.88 -3.66
C VAL A 66 -10.69 -7.30 -3.44
N GLY A 67 -10.04 -8.09 -2.59
CA GLY A 67 -10.48 -9.40 -2.13
C GLY A 67 -11.03 -9.39 -0.71
N MET A 68 -11.18 -10.58 -0.13
CA MET A 68 -11.71 -10.77 1.22
C MET A 68 -10.61 -10.63 2.27
N LEU A 69 -10.15 -9.40 2.48
CA LEU A 69 -9.19 -9.08 3.54
C LEU A 69 -9.89 -8.60 4.81
N SER A 70 -9.54 -9.21 5.94
CA SER A 70 -10.01 -8.78 7.25
C SER A 70 -9.39 -7.41 7.63
N ALA A 71 -9.90 -6.80 8.70
CA ALA A 71 -9.29 -5.58 9.22
C ALA A 71 -7.90 -5.82 9.79
N GLU A 72 -7.65 -7.01 10.34
CA GLU A 72 -6.34 -7.41 10.85
C GLU A 72 -5.34 -7.57 9.71
N ASP A 73 -5.73 -8.20 8.60
CA ASP A 73 -4.86 -8.39 7.43
C ASP A 73 -4.45 -7.04 6.85
N VAL A 74 -5.39 -6.11 6.72
CA VAL A 74 -5.06 -4.75 6.28
C VAL A 74 -4.10 -4.04 7.23
N ALA A 75 -4.26 -4.21 8.55
CA ALA A 75 -3.33 -3.64 9.51
C ALA A 75 -1.91 -4.23 9.35
N LYS A 76 -1.78 -5.54 9.10
CA LYS A 76 -0.50 -6.20 8.81
C LYS A 76 0.12 -5.67 7.52
N ILE A 77 -0.66 -5.56 6.45
CA ILE A 77 -0.21 -5.01 5.16
C ILE A 77 0.30 -3.58 5.33
N VAL A 78 -0.47 -2.72 5.99
CA VAL A 78 -0.07 -1.33 6.27
C VAL A 78 1.22 -1.31 7.09
N GLY A 79 1.30 -2.09 8.16
CA GLY A 79 2.50 -2.18 9.00
C GLY A 79 3.75 -2.64 8.22
N TRP A 80 3.58 -3.57 7.27
CA TRP A 80 4.67 -4.00 6.39
C TRP A 80 5.10 -2.87 5.43
N LEU A 81 4.13 -2.16 4.84
CA LEU A 81 4.40 -1.06 3.90
C LEU A 81 5.14 0.08 4.59
N THR A 82 4.76 0.41 5.83
CA THR A 82 5.28 1.58 6.55
C THR A 82 6.49 1.30 7.42
N LYS A 83 6.96 0.04 7.51
CA LYS A 83 8.17 -0.28 8.26
C LYS A 83 9.35 0.49 7.66
N GLU A 84 10.22 1.12 8.43
CA GLU A 84 11.42 1.73 7.82
C GLU A 84 12.33 0.63 7.26
N ALA A 85 13.01 0.91 6.14
CA ALA A 85 14.05 0.02 5.63
C ALA A 85 15.20 0.08 6.64
N GLY A 86 15.27 -0.93 7.52
CA GLY A 86 16.42 -1.13 8.38
C GLY A 86 17.67 -1.45 7.57
#